data_AF-A0A933BKM5-F1
#
_entry.id   AF-A0A933BKM5-F1
#
_cell.length_a   1.000
_cell.length_b   1.000
_cell.length_c   1.000
_cell.angle_alpha   90.00
_cell.angle_beta   90.00
_cell.angle_gamma   90.00
#
_symmetry.space_group_name_H-M   'P 1'
#
loop_
_entity.id
_entity.type
_entity.pdbx_description
1 polymer ?
#
loop_
_entity_poly.entity_id
_entity_poly.type
_entity_poly.pdbx_seq_one_letter_code
_entity_poly.pdbx_strand_id
1 'polypeptide(L)'
;MFGLGMPELLVIFLIALIVFGAGKLPQIGSSLGTAIREFKKSIESPPKEVPTATPDEIVCKQCHRPLQKDWLTCPHCGLKIEANPGA
;
A
#
# COMPACT_ATOMS: atom_id res chain seq x y z
N MET A 1 -30.82 18.52 22.69
CA MET A 1 -30.30 18.65 24.08
C MET A 1 -29.12 17.70 24.19
N PHE A 2 -27.96 18.15 24.69
CA PHE A 2 -26.63 17.50 24.56
C PHE A 2 -26.08 17.45 23.13
N GLY A 3 -25.79 18.63 22.57
CA GLY A 3 -24.78 18.71 21.51
C GLY A 3 -23.43 18.73 22.21
N LEU A 4 -22.70 17.62 22.19
CA LEU A 4 -21.29 17.62 22.61
C LEU A 4 -20.56 18.60 21.69
N GLY A 5 -20.34 19.80 22.21
CA GLY A 5 -19.63 20.83 21.49
C GLY A 5 -18.15 20.47 21.37
N MET A 6 -17.48 21.11 20.41
CA MET A 6 -16.02 21.16 20.38
C MET A 6 -15.42 21.50 21.78
N PRO A 7 -15.97 22.44 22.58
CA PRO A 7 -15.42 22.73 23.92
C PRO A 7 -15.49 21.56 24.90
N GLU A 8 -16.62 20.86 25.04
CA GLU A 8 -16.70 19.69 25.93
C GLU A 8 -15.72 18.58 25.51
N LEU A 9 -15.58 18.33 24.21
CA LEU A 9 -14.60 17.36 23.67
C LEU A 9 -13.16 17.75 24.03
N LEU A 10 -12.83 19.04 23.98
CA LEU A 10 -11.51 19.57 24.30
C LEU A 10 -11.19 19.41 25.80
N VAL A 11 -12.17 19.66 26.69
CA VAL A 11 -12.03 19.43 28.13
C VAL A 11 -11.78 17.96 28.45
N ILE A 12 -12.54 17.04 27.84
CA ILE A 12 -12.35 15.60 28.01
C ILE A 12 -10.97 15.17 27.48
N PHE A 13 -10.57 15.68 26.33
CA PHE A 13 -9.26 15.42 25.74
C PHE A 13 -8.11 15.91 26.62
N LEU A 14 -8.26 17.07 27.27
CA LEU A 14 -7.28 17.61 28.21
C LEU A 14 -7.14 16.72 29.45
N ILE A 15 -8.25 16.21 29.99
CA ILE A 15 -8.22 15.25 31.10
C ILE A 15 -7.55 13.94 30.67
N ALA A 16 -7.90 13.41 29.49
CA ALA A 16 -7.27 12.21 28.94
C ALA A 16 -5.76 12.40 28.73
N LEU A 17 -5.32 13.57 28.29
CA LEU A 17 -3.91 13.94 28.17
C LEU A 17 -3.17 13.96 29.50
N ILE A 18 -3.82 14.38 30.59
CA ILE A 18 -3.22 14.36 31.93
C ILE A 18 -3.09 12.92 32.43
N VAL A 19 -4.11 12.08 32.21
CA VAL A 19 -4.12 10.67 32.66
C VAL A 19 -3.14 9.80 31.86
N PHE A 20 -3.20 9.90 30.52
CA PHE A 20 -2.36 9.08 29.64
C PHE A 20 -1.00 9.71 29.35
N GLY A 21 -0.84 11.01 29.57
CA GLY A 21 0.35 11.79 29.21
C GLY A 21 0.37 12.21 27.74
N ALA A 22 0.82 13.45 27.48
CA ALA A 22 0.87 14.01 26.13
C ALA A 22 1.79 13.25 25.16
N GLY A 23 2.79 12.53 25.68
CA GLY A 23 3.69 11.71 24.86
C GLY A 23 3.08 10.39 24.36
N LYS A 24 2.02 9.88 25.00
CA LYS A 24 1.41 8.58 24.63
C LYS A 24 0.43 8.69 23.47
N LEU A 25 -0.25 9.83 23.32
CA LEU A 25 -1.14 10.07 22.17
C LEU A 25 -0.46 9.96 20.80
N PRO A 26 0.69 10.61 20.52
CA PRO A 26 1.35 10.51 19.22
C PRO A 26 1.89 9.10 18.95
N GLN A 27 2.32 8.38 19.99
CA GLN A 27 2.80 7.00 19.87
C GLN A 27 1.66 6.07 19.41
N ILE A 28 0.48 6.19 20.02
CA ILE A 28 -0.71 5.41 19.64
C ILE A 28 -1.22 5.88 18.26
N GLY A 29 -1.30 7.18 18.02
CA GLY A 29 -1.75 7.76 16.76
C GLY A 29 -0.88 7.38 15.56
N SER A 30 0.44 7.28 15.74
CA SER A 30 1.35 6.81 14.68
C SER A 30 1.08 5.35 14.32
N SER A 31 0.90 4.47 15.30
CA SER A 31 0.59 3.05 15.06
C SER A 31 -0.78 2.87 14.38
N LEU A 32 -1.80 3.58 14.84
CA LEU A 32 -3.13 3.57 14.24
C LEU A 32 -3.11 4.15 12.83
N GLY A 33 -2.37 5.25 12.62
CA GLY A 33 -2.26 5.94 11.34
C GLY A 33 -1.64 5.05 10.26
N THR A 34 -0.60 4.29 10.60
CA THR A 34 -0.01 3.30 9.69
C THR A 34 -1.01 2.19 9.35
N ALA A 35 -1.69 1.63 10.36
CA ALA A 35 -2.72 0.60 10.15
C ALA A 35 -3.87 1.10 9.25
N ILE A 36 -4.38 2.31 9.49
CA ILE A 36 -5.42 2.93 8.67
C ILE A 36 -4.92 3.16 7.24
N ARG A 37 -3.66 3.58 7.07
CA ARG A 37 -3.08 3.83 5.74
C ARG A 37 -2.92 2.56 4.92
N GLU A 38 -2.50 1.46 5.55
CA GLU A 38 -2.41 0.13 4.92
C GLU A 38 -3.79 -0.46 4.63
N PHE A 39 -4.75 -0.27 5.55
CA PHE A 39 -6.15 -0.67 5.37
C PHE A 39 -6.77 0.08 4.19
N LYS A 40 -6.59 1.40 4.14
CA LYS A 40 -7.06 2.26 3.04
C LYS A 40 -6.42 1.85 1.70
N LYS A 41 -5.12 1.56 1.68
CA LYS A 41 -4.42 1.06 0.49
C LYS A 41 -4.98 -0.28 -0.01
N SER A 42 -5.36 -1.17 0.90
CA SER A 42 -5.93 -2.48 0.55
C SER A 42 -7.37 -2.38 0.03
N ILE A 43 -8.13 -1.38 0.50
CA ILE A 43 -9.51 -1.14 0.07
C ILE A 43 -9.59 -0.34 -1.24
N GLU A 44 -8.70 0.63 -1.43
CA GLU A 44 -8.72 1.51 -2.62
C GLU A 44 -7.98 0.92 -3.83
N SER A 45 -7.20 -0.17 -3.68
CA SER A 45 -6.55 -0.83 -4.81
C SER A 45 -7.47 -1.85 -5.49
N PRO A 46 -8.00 -1.58 -6.71
CA PRO A 46 -8.21 -2.67 -7.68
C PRO A 46 -6.85 -3.35 -7.94
N PRO A 47 -6.80 -4.62 -8.42
CA PRO A 47 -5.55 -5.38 -8.59
C PRO A 47 -4.61 -4.64 -9.55
N LYS A 48 -3.78 -3.77 -9.00
CA LYS A 48 -2.73 -3.06 -9.71
C LYS A 48 -1.61 -2.77 -8.74
N GLU A 49 -0.64 -3.67 -8.85
CA GLU A 49 0.78 -3.45 -8.69
C GLU A 49 1.17 -2.65 -7.44
N VAL A 50 1.57 -3.43 -6.44
CA VAL A 50 2.48 -3.06 -5.37
C VAL A 50 3.53 -2.08 -5.91
N PRO A 51 3.67 -0.86 -5.36
CA PRO A 51 4.82 -0.03 -5.65
C PRO A 51 6.01 -0.61 -4.87
N THR A 52 6.57 -1.68 -5.42
CA THR A 52 7.93 -2.11 -5.20
C THR A 52 8.67 -1.79 -6.49
N ALA A 53 9.80 -1.12 -6.36
CA ALA A 53 10.65 -0.71 -7.46
C ALA A 53 10.95 -1.87 -8.43
N THR A 54 10.53 -1.75 -9.69
CA THR A 54 11.27 -1.97 -10.97
C THR A 54 10.29 -2.09 -12.15
N PRO A 55 10.40 -1.25 -13.21
CA PRO A 55 9.59 -1.28 -14.44
C PRO A 55 9.72 -2.49 -15.40
N ASP A 56 10.20 -3.67 -14.98
CA ASP A 56 10.82 -4.63 -15.90
C ASP A 56 10.45 -6.11 -15.68
N GLU A 57 9.18 -6.48 -15.66
CA GLU A 57 8.79 -7.89 -15.68
C GLU A 57 7.69 -8.18 -16.71
N ILE A 58 8.04 -8.88 -17.79
CA ILE A 58 7.11 -9.38 -18.81
C ILE A 58 6.82 -10.85 -18.47
N VAL A 59 5.54 -11.22 -18.39
CA VAL A 59 5.11 -12.60 -18.09
C VAL A 59 4.86 -13.39 -19.37
N CYS A 60 5.50 -14.56 -19.52
CA CYS A 60 5.28 -15.43 -20.67
C CYS A 60 3.89 -16.09 -20.62
N LYS A 61 3.08 -15.95 -21.68
CA LYS A 61 1.70 -16.49 -21.73
C LYS A 61 1.60 -18.01 -21.68
N GLN A 62 2.64 -18.73 -22.09
CA GLN A 62 2.60 -20.19 -22.18
C GLN A 62 3.00 -20.90 -20.88
N CYS A 63 3.88 -20.30 -20.07
CA CYS A 63 4.43 -20.91 -18.85
C CYS A 63 4.27 -20.06 -17.60
N HIS A 64 3.65 -18.87 -17.70
CA HIS A 64 3.31 -17.98 -16.59
C HIS A 64 4.50 -17.65 -15.66
N ARG A 65 5.73 -17.63 -16.21
CA ARG A 65 6.94 -17.24 -15.48
C ARG A 65 7.37 -15.80 -15.82
N PRO A 66 7.96 -15.09 -14.85
CA PRO A 66 8.58 -13.79 -15.08
C PRO A 66 9.81 -13.94 -15.99
N LEU A 67 9.90 -13.12 -17.03
CA LEU A 67 10.98 -13.15 -18.01
C LEU A 67 11.55 -11.73 -18.17
N GLN A 68 12.88 -11.61 -18.15
CA GLN A 68 13.55 -10.34 -18.44
C GLN A 68 13.40 -9.98 -19.93
N LYS A 69 13.34 -8.67 -20.21
CA LYS A 69 13.05 -8.06 -21.53
C LYS A 69 14.03 -8.46 -22.64
N ASP A 70 15.19 -9.01 -22.30
CA ASP A 70 16.32 -9.16 -23.23
C ASP A 70 16.39 -10.55 -23.91
N TRP A 71 15.48 -11.47 -23.56
CA TRP A 71 15.55 -12.85 -24.04
C TRP A 71 14.65 -13.10 -25.27
N LEU A 72 15.26 -13.40 -26.43
CA LEU A 72 14.55 -13.73 -27.68
C LEU A 72 13.82 -15.09 -27.63
N THR A 73 14.12 -15.96 -26.67
CA THR A 73 13.55 -17.31 -26.57
C THR A 73 13.40 -17.69 -25.10
N CYS A 74 12.21 -18.16 -24.70
CA CYS A 74 11.99 -18.60 -23.34
C CYS A 74 12.77 -19.89 -23.05
N PRO A 75 13.60 -19.99 -21.99
CA PRO A 75 14.48 -21.15 -21.73
C PRO A 75 13.72 -22.38 -21.25
N HIS A 76 12.51 -22.16 -20.75
CA HIS A 76 11.73 -23.20 -20.08
C HIS A 76 10.66 -23.82 -20.99
N CYS A 77 10.23 -23.11 -22.04
CA CYS A 77 9.22 -23.61 -22.98
C CYS A 77 9.64 -23.53 -24.45
N GLY A 78 10.77 -22.89 -24.78
CA GLY A 78 11.26 -22.75 -26.16
C GLY A 78 10.43 -21.81 -27.04
N LEU A 79 9.44 -21.12 -26.49
CA LEU A 79 8.62 -20.17 -27.22
C LEU A 79 9.47 -18.96 -27.64
N LYS A 80 9.48 -18.64 -28.94
CA LYS A 80 10.03 -17.37 -29.44
C LYS A 80 9.09 -16.24 -29.02
N ILE A 81 9.61 -15.31 -28.23
CA ILE A 81 8.90 -14.09 -27.88
C ILE A 81 9.27 -13.10 -28.99
N GLU A 82 8.39 -12.90 -29.97
CA GLU A 82 8.55 -11.80 -30.92
C GLU A 82 8.37 -10.51 -30.11
N ALA A 83 9.49 -9.82 -29.86
CA ALA A 83 9.49 -8.51 -29.25
C ALA A 83 8.54 -7.62 -30.06
N ASN A 84 7.43 -7.23 -29.45
CA ASN A 84 6.46 -6.31 -30.03
C ASN A 84 7.21 -5.04 -30.48
N PRO A 85 7.27 -4.70 -31.79
CA PRO A 85 7.87 -3.45 -32.24
C PRO A 85 6.85 -2.33 -32.00
N GLY A 86 6.73 -1.93 -30.75
CA GLY A 86 5.93 -0.79 -30.32
C GLY A 86 6.85 0.25 -29.72
N ALA A 87 7.22 1.22 -30.56
CA ALA A 87 7.69 2.54 -30.15
C ALA A 87 6.67 3.24 -29.24
#